data_AF-A0A401U6P9-F1
#
_entry.id   AF-A0A401U6P9-F1
#
_cell.length_a   1.000
_cell.length_b   1.000
_cell.length_c   1.000
_cell.angle_alpha   90.00
_cell.angle_beta   90.00
_cell.angle_gamma   90.00
#
_symmetry.space_group_name_H-M   'P 1'
#
loop_
_entity.id
_entity.type
_entity.pdbx_description
1 polymer ?
#
loop_
_entity_poly.entity_id
_entity_poly.type
_entity_poly.pdbx_seq_one_letter_code
_entity_poly.pdbx_strand_id
1 'polypeptide(L)'
;MAKSTTPVKKKVSTSAKKSSPAKKASNSSITLDMVNEAALTALKKLNIEEKLQNDIAWCLGSYRHDNNPVGLIETAKRAITVLKAAKAKNAKAVAVKVITDLEKVVK
;
A
#
# COMPACT_ATOMS: atom_id res chain seq x y z
N MET A 1 -15.61 23.92 -49.92
CA MET A 1 -14.36 24.43 -49.33
C MET A 1 -13.60 23.25 -48.77
N ALA A 2 -12.41 22.99 -49.32
CA ALA A 2 -11.51 21.88 -48.95
C ALA A 2 -10.34 22.40 -48.09
N LYS A 3 -9.78 21.51 -47.24
CA LYS A 3 -8.49 21.47 -46.51
C LYS A 3 -8.74 20.89 -45.10
N SER A 4 -8.07 19.91 -44.51
CA SER A 4 -6.96 18.97 -44.82
C SER A 4 -7.02 17.90 -43.68
N THR A 5 -6.87 16.57 -43.89
CA THR A 5 -5.61 15.78 -43.83
C THR A 5 -4.70 16.19 -42.64
N THR A 6 -4.20 15.36 -41.69
CA THR A 6 -3.73 13.95 -41.68
C THR A 6 -3.39 13.53 -40.22
N PRO A 7 -3.42 12.23 -39.86
CA PRO A 7 -2.90 11.64 -38.61
C PRO A 7 -1.36 11.44 -38.62
N VAL A 8 -0.66 11.31 -37.48
CA VAL A 8 0.65 10.57 -37.37
C VAL A 8 1.29 10.50 -35.96
N LYS A 9 1.72 9.26 -35.61
CA LYS A 9 2.89 8.77 -34.84
C LYS A 9 3.13 9.11 -33.35
N LYS A 10 2.83 8.08 -32.55
CA LYS A 10 3.79 7.28 -31.74
C LYS A 10 5.29 7.54 -32.04
N LYS A 11 6.06 8.01 -31.05
CA LYS A 11 7.51 7.80 -30.95
C LYS A 11 7.86 7.32 -29.54
N VAL A 12 8.38 6.10 -29.51
CA VAL A 12 9.02 5.38 -28.38
C VAL A 12 10.48 5.86 -28.26
N SER A 13 11.10 5.54 -27.12
CA SER A 13 12.53 5.41 -26.79
C SER A 13 13.13 6.54 -25.93
N THR A 14 13.45 6.34 -24.64
CA THR A 14 14.42 5.47 -23.93
C THR A 14 15.83 6.08 -23.87
N SER A 15 16.28 6.37 -22.64
CA SER A 15 17.66 6.27 -22.08
C SER A 15 18.09 7.54 -21.33
N ALA A 16 18.89 7.54 -20.27
CA ALA A 16 19.25 6.59 -19.22
C ALA A 16 20.27 7.31 -18.31
N LYS A 17 20.20 7.05 -17.00
CA LYS A 17 21.34 6.79 -16.09
C LYS A 17 21.91 7.94 -15.20
N LYS A 18 22.19 7.49 -13.96
CA LYS A 18 22.91 8.05 -12.79
C LYS A 18 22.03 8.92 -11.87
N SER A 19 21.90 8.62 -10.58
CA SER A 19 22.74 7.83 -9.68
C SER A 19 21.94 7.42 -8.44
N SER A 20 22.06 6.16 -8.04
CA SER A 20 21.78 5.76 -6.66
C SER A 20 22.54 6.65 -5.69
N PRO A 21 21.95 6.92 -4.52
CA PRO A 21 22.67 6.71 -3.28
C PRO A 21 22.03 5.52 -2.58
N ALA A 22 22.84 4.49 -2.34
CA ALA A 22 22.57 3.56 -1.26
C ALA A 22 22.34 4.36 0.02
N LYS A 23 21.19 4.16 0.66
CA LYS A 23 21.07 4.36 2.11
C LYS A 23 20.97 2.99 2.75
N LYS A 24 22.14 2.44 3.07
CA LYS A 24 22.27 1.40 4.08
C LYS A 24 22.32 2.10 5.43
N ALA A 25 21.22 2.03 6.18
CA ALA A 25 21.15 2.16 7.65
C ALA A 25 19.68 1.94 8.04
N SER A 26 19.24 0.73 8.40
CA SER A 26 19.29 0.24 9.79
C SER A 26 18.85 1.31 10.82
N ASN A 27 17.59 1.71 10.77
CA ASN A 27 16.81 2.02 11.96
C ASN A 27 15.32 1.90 11.64
N SER A 28 14.58 1.24 12.52
CA SER A 28 13.22 0.74 12.31
C SER A 28 12.15 1.84 12.35
N SER A 29 12.20 2.83 11.45
CA SER A 29 11.11 3.80 11.29
C SER A 29 10.03 3.20 10.38
N ILE A 30 9.09 2.50 11.02
CA ILE A 30 7.89 1.97 10.39
C ILE A 30 7.04 3.14 9.90
N THR A 31 6.71 3.18 8.60
CA THR A 31 5.86 4.23 8.00
C THR A 31 4.45 3.71 7.72
N LEU A 32 3.47 4.62 7.74
CA LEU A 32 2.03 4.31 7.64
C LEU A 32 1.65 3.58 6.34
N ASP A 33 2.34 3.91 5.25
CA ASP A 33 2.22 3.23 3.94
C ASP A 33 2.72 1.79 4.01
N MET A 34 3.93 1.58 4.55
CA MET A 34 4.53 0.25 4.68
C MET A 34 3.67 -0.68 5.52
N VAL A 35 3.06 -0.16 6.60
CA VAL A 35 2.23 -1.00 7.46
C VAL A 35 0.91 -1.37 6.81
N ASN A 36 0.29 -0.44 6.09
CA ASN A 36 -0.91 -0.73 5.32
C ASN A 36 -0.62 -1.72 4.18
N GLU A 37 0.53 -1.63 3.51
CA GLU A 37 0.95 -2.63 2.51
C GLU A 37 1.18 -4.01 3.13
N ALA A 38 1.81 -4.06 4.31
CA ALA A 38 2.00 -5.30 5.05
C ALA A 38 0.66 -5.91 5.49
N ALA A 39 -0.29 -5.08 5.94
CA ALA A 39 -1.64 -5.48 6.30
C ALA A 39 -2.40 -6.05 5.09
N LEU A 40 -2.36 -5.35 3.96
CA LEU A 40 -2.97 -5.79 2.71
C LEU A 40 -2.38 -7.12 2.23
N THR A 41 -1.05 -7.28 2.33
CA THR A 41 -0.38 -8.54 1.99
C THR A 41 -0.82 -9.68 2.90
N ALA A 42 -0.96 -9.42 4.21
CA ALA A 42 -1.46 -10.41 5.15
C ALA A 42 -2.90 -10.81 4.80
N LEU A 43 -3.80 -9.84 4.63
CA LEU A 43 -5.20 -10.07 4.26
C LEU A 43 -5.33 -10.88 2.95
N LYS A 44 -4.52 -10.55 1.94
CA LYS A 44 -4.46 -11.28 0.67
C LYS A 44 -4.01 -12.73 0.85
N LYS A 45 -2.97 -12.97 1.65
CA LYS A 45 -2.47 -14.32 1.96
C LYS A 45 -3.52 -15.17 2.68
N LEU A 46 -4.28 -14.56 3.56
CA LEU A 46 -5.39 -15.20 4.27
C LEU A 46 -6.65 -15.33 3.39
N ASN A 47 -6.69 -14.63 2.26
CA ASN A 47 -7.85 -14.51 1.36
C ASN A 47 -9.13 -14.12 2.12
N ILE A 48 -9.00 -13.15 3.04
CA ILE A 48 -10.11 -12.65 3.86
C ILE A 48 -10.34 -11.17 3.62
N GLU A 49 -11.60 -10.74 3.78
CA GLU A 49 -11.99 -9.32 3.75
C GLU A 49 -11.47 -8.59 2.49
N GLU A 50 -11.88 -9.06 1.31
CA GLU A 50 -11.57 -8.40 0.02
C GLU A 50 -11.97 -6.93 -0.01
N LYS A 51 -13.10 -6.58 0.63
CA LYS A 51 -13.53 -5.19 0.73
C LYS A 51 -12.46 -4.34 1.42
N LEU A 52 -11.91 -4.81 2.54
CA LEU A 52 -10.87 -4.11 3.27
C LEU A 52 -9.56 -4.07 2.49
N GLN A 53 -9.22 -5.13 1.75
CA GLN A 53 -8.05 -5.12 0.85
C GLN A 53 -8.16 -4.01 -0.20
N ASN A 54 -9.34 -3.84 -0.82
CA ASN A 54 -9.57 -2.78 -1.79
C ASN A 54 -9.53 -1.39 -1.14
N ASP A 55 -10.12 -1.24 0.05
CA ASP A 55 -10.10 0.01 0.82
C ASP A 55 -8.66 0.45 1.12
N ILE A 56 -7.85 -0.48 1.64
CA ILE A 56 -6.42 -0.22 1.92
C ILE A 56 -5.65 0.12 0.64
N ALA A 57 -5.89 -0.60 -0.46
CA ALA A 57 -5.24 -0.31 -1.75
C ALA A 57 -5.60 1.08 -2.27
N TRP A 58 -6.87 1.47 -2.13
CA TRP A 58 -7.35 2.78 -2.55
C TRP A 58 -6.78 3.90 -1.67
N CYS A 59 -6.77 3.73 -0.35
CA CYS A 59 -6.16 4.68 0.59
C CYS A 59 -4.65 4.82 0.37
N LEU A 60 -3.93 3.73 0.06
CA LEU A 60 -2.51 3.79 -0.31
C LEU A 60 -2.29 4.59 -1.61
N GLY A 61 -3.13 4.37 -2.62
CA GLY A 61 -3.09 5.14 -3.86
C GLY A 61 -3.32 6.63 -3.61
N SER A 62 -4.39 6.97 -2.88
CA SER A 62 -4.72 8.36 -2.55
C SER A 62 -3.65 9.03 -1.69
N TYR A 63 -3.09 8.34 -0.70
CA TYR A 63 -1.99 8.89 0.11
C TYR A 63 -0.76 9.26 -0.74
N ARG A 64 -0.45 8.49 -1.78
CA ARG A 64 0.68 8.82 -2.67
C ARG A 64 0.44 10.06 -3.53
N HIS A 65 -0.82 10.43 -3.76
CA HIS A 65 -1.19 11.60 -4.54
C HIS A 65 -1.44 12.83 -3.66
N ASP A 66 -2.25 12.68 -2.61
CA ASP A 66 -2.71 13.79 -1.75
C ASP A 66 -1.91 13.92 -0.44
N ASN A 67 -1.03 12.95 -0.13
CA ASN A 67 -0.27 12.88 1.14
C ASN A 67 -1.16 12.95 2.40
N ASN A 68 -2.44 12.59 2.30
CA ASN A 68 -3.37 12.61 3.42
C ASN A 68 -3.39 11.26 4.17
N PRO A 69 -2.90 11.19 5.43
CA PRO A 69 -2.82 9.94 6.18
C PRO A 69 -4.15 9.49 6.81
N VAL A 70 -5.20 10.32 6.79
CA VAL A 70 -6.46 10.05 7.52
C VAL A 70 -7.09 8.72 7.09
N GLY A 71 -7.22 8.49 5.78
CA GLY A 71 -7.79 7.24 5.26
C GLY A 71 -6.97 6.02 5.67
N LEU A 72 -5.65 6.12 5.61
CA LEU A 72 -4.75 5.02 5.98
C LEU A 72 -4.78 4.69 7.47
N ILE A 73 -5.01 5.68 8.35
CA ILE A 73 -5.15 5.46 9.80
C ILE A 73 -6.48 4.74 10.08
N GLU A 74 -7.56 5.16 9.44
CA GLU A 74 -8.88 4.54 9.57
C GLU A 74 -8.86 3.08 9.08
N THR A 75 -8.28 2.83 7.90
CA THR A 75 -8.14 1.46 7.36
C THR A 75 -7.20 0.61 8.21
N ALA A 76 -6.14 1.19 8.76
CA ALA A 76 -5.24 0.49 9.68
C ALA A 76 -5.95 0.04 10.97
N LYS A 77 -6.80 0.89 11.57
CA LYS A 77 -7.64 0.51 12.72
C LYS A 77 -8.56 -0.65 12.39
N ARG A 78 -9.25 -0.59 11.23
CA ARG A 78 -10.10 -1.69 10.77
C ARG A 78 -9.30 -2.97 10.52
N ALA A 79 -8.12 -2.85 9.90
CA ALA A 79 -7.22 -3.96 9.65
C ALA A 79 -6.75 -4.63 10.94
N ILE A 80 -6.45 -3.88 12.01
CA ILE A 80 -6.13 -4.46 13.31
C ILE A 80 -7.28 -5.34 13.82
N THR A 81 -8.52 -4.84 13.78
CA THR A 81 -9.70 -5.59 14.23
C THR A 81 -9.91 -6.86 13.41
N VAL A 82 -9.85 -6.76 12.08
CA VAL A 82 -10.01 -7.90 11.18
C VAL A 82 -8.86 -8.91 11.34
N LEU A 83 -7.62 -8.45 11.43
CA LEU A 83 -6.46 -9.34 11.62
C LEU A 83 -6.51 -10.02 13.00
N LYS A 84 -6.97 -9.34 14.07
CA LYS A 84 -7.19 -9.97 15.38
C LYS A 84 -8.29 -11.03 15.32
N ALA A 85 -9.41 -10.75 14.65
CA ALA A 85 -10.48 -11.73 14.43
C ALA A 85 -10.00 -12.92 13.57
N ALA A 86 -9.23 -12.64 12.53
CA ALA A 86 -8.61 -13.65 11.68
C ALA A 86 -7.57 -14.48 12.45
N LYS A 87 -6.85 -13.88 13.40
CA LYS A 87 -5.90 -14.59 14.26
C LYS A 87 -6.63 -15.58 15.17
N ALA A 88 -7.82 -15.24 15.67
CA ALA A 88 -8.62 -16.17 16.45
C ALA A 88 -9.07 -17.40 15.61
N LYS A 89 -9.32 -17.21 14.31
CA LYS A 89 -9.73 -18.29 13.39
C LYS A 89 -8.54 -19.07 12.79
N ASN A 90 -7.46 -18.39 12.46
CA ASN A 90 -6.29 -18.91 11.75
C ASN A 90 -4.99 -18.33 12.34
N ALA A 91 -4.72 -18.66 13.61
CA ALA A 91 -3.62 -18.10 14.41
C ALA A 91 -2.23 -18.27 13.79
N LYS A 92 -2.02 -19.30 12.96
CA LYS A 92 -0.73 -19.58 12.30
C LYS A 92 -0.49 -18.69 11.07
N ALA A 93 -1.53 -18.16 10.44
CA ALA A 93 -1.43 -17.43 9.18
C ALA A 93 -1.41 -15.90 9.37
N VAL A 94 -1.83 -15.40 10.54
CA VAL A 94 -1.80 -13.97 10.84
C VAL A 94 -0.47 -13.57 11.45
N ALA A 95 0.26 -12.71 10.76
CA ALA A 95 1.52 -12.16 11.26
C ALA A 95 1.26 -11.20 12.43
N VAL A 96 1.45 -11.70 13.66
CA VAL A 96 1.38 -10.90 14.90
C VAL A 96 2.20 -9.62 14.80
N LYS A 97 3.35 -9.71 14.11
CA LYS A 97 4.20 -8.55 13.81
C LYS A 97 3.44 -7.43 13.10
N VAL A 98 2.63 -7.73 12.09
CA VAL A 98 1.86 -6.73 11.32
C VAL A 98 0.83 -6.03 12.20
N ILE A 99 0.15 -6.77 13.09
CA ILE A 99 -0.80 -6.17 14.04
C ILE A 99 -0.09 -5.19 14.97
N THR A 100 1.03 -5.60 15.57
CA THR A 100 1.83 -4.74 16.47
C THR A 100 2.38 -3.51 15.76
N ASP A 101 2.78 -3.67 14.50
CA ASP A 101 3.28 -2.58 13.67
C ASP A 101 2.16 -1.57 13.37
N LEU A 102 0.95 -2.03 13.03
CA LEU A 102 -0.22 -1.17 12.82
C LEU A 102 -0.57 -0.41 14.11
N GLU A 103 -0.58 -1.10 15.25
CA GLU A 103 -0.87 -0.49 16.55
C GLU A 103 0.16 0.58 16.96
N LYS A 104 1.41 0.46 16.51
CA LYS A 104 2.44 1.48 16.77
C LYS A 104 2.25 2.75 15.96
N VAL A 105 1.77 2.65 14.72
CA VAL A 105 1.64 3.81 13.83
C VAL A 105 0.29 4.50 13.97
N VAL A 106 -0.75 3.76 14.40
CA VAL A 106 -2.10 4.30 14.65
C VAL A 106 -2.21 5.02 16.00
N LYS A 107 -1.18 4.94 16.85
CA LYS A 107 -1.20 5.46 18.23
C LYS A 107 -1.02 6.97 18.31
#